data_AF-A0A255TUE0-F1
#
_entry.id   AF-A0A255TUE0-F1
#
_cell.length_a   1.000
_cell.length_b   1.000
_cell.length_c   1.000
_cell.angle_alpha   90.00
_cell.angle_beta   90.00
_cell.angle_gamma   90.00
#
_symmetry.space_group_name_H-M   'P 1'
#
loop_
_entity.id
_entity.type
_entity.pdbx_description
1 polymer ?
#
loop_
_entity_poly.entity_id
_entity_poly.type
_entity_poly.pdbx_seq_one_letter_code
_entity_poly.pdbx_strand_id
1 'polypeptide(L)'
;MKRKFNFYCILLLIAVAFSLFTAAQHFVEGFNSGYADATLEFQDRATGKTCKPYILDLRSHNPARRELAMTNTMTGNTDSLRVSKVTAWVVAEGTGSTPVLVTIGNMLVLLAMSGCCLAFWVVFIRLVLAVNRGEDFGESATRRLRLMGWYIIAIYLGEWLLLAFDTTPAVAYAGYDVSLHSEIDSMLLVIGLGLLMVSQLFAVGQKMKEENDLTI
;
A
#
# COMPACT_ATOMS: atom_id res chain seq x y z
N MET A 1 -37.97 -5.52 1.01
CA MET A 1 -36.53 -5.83 0.76
C MET A 1 -35.78 -4.70 0.07
N LYS A 2 -36.32 -4.07 -1.00
CA LYS A 2 -35.66 -2.96 -1.75
C LYS A 2 -35.17 -1.77 -0.89
N ARG A 3 -35.91 -1.34 0.14
CA ARG A 3 -35.50 -0.21 1.02
C ARG A 3 -34.26 -0.50 1.89
N LYS A 4 -34.15 -1.72 2.47
CA LYS A 4 -32.98 -2.11 3.27
C LYS A 4 -31.74 -2.32 2.40
N PHE A 5 -31.94 -2.87 1.20
CA PHE A 5 -30.87 -3.07 0.23
C PHE A 5 -30.33 -1.74 -0.34
N ASN A 6 -31.21 -0.79 -0.69
CA ASN A 6 -30.80 0.56 -1.08
C ASN A 6 -30.02 1.28 0.02
N PHE A 7 -30.38 1.08 1.29
CA PHE A 7 -29.65 1.65 2.41
C PHE A 7 -28.20 1.13 2.50
N TYR A 8 -27.99 -0.19 2.40
CA TYR A 8 -26.64 -0.76 2.37
C TYR A 8 -25.84 -0.33 1.14
N CYS A 9 -26.49 -0.17 -0.01
CA CYS A 9 -25.84 0.29 -1.24
C CYS A 9 -25.39 1.76 -1.13
N ILE A 10 -26.23 2.63 -0.55
CA ILE A 10 -25.86 4.03 -0.26
C ILE A 10 -24.73 4.10 0.77
N LEU A 11 -24.80 3.31 1.84
CA LEU A 11 -23.75 3.23 2.85
C LEU A 11 -22.41 2.80 2.23
N LEU A 12 -22.46 1.80 1.34
CA LEU A 12 -21.29 1.31 0.62
C LEU A 12 -20.72 2.38 -0.34
N LEU A 13 -21.57 3.13 -1.06
CA LEU A 13 -21.12 4.23 -1.90
C LEU A 13 -20.46 5.35 -1.10
N ILE A 14 -20.98 5.68 0.09
CA ILE A 14 -20.36 6.65 0.99
C ILE A 14 -18.99 6.15 1.48
N ALA A 15 -18.90 4.88 1.88
CA ALA A 15 -17.63 4.28 2.30
C ALA A 15 -16.59 4.32 1.17
N VAL A 16 -17.00 4.03 -0.06
CA VAL A 16 -16.14 4.09 -1.26
C VAL A 16 -15.69 5.53 -1.55
N ALA A 17 -16.60 6.50 -1.45
CA ALA A 17 -16.25 7.90 -1.65
C ALA A 17 -15.21 8.37 -0.62
N PHE A 18 -15.39 7.99 0.65
CA PHE A 18 -14.43 8.30 1.70
C PHE A 18 -13.08 7.62 1.47
N SER A 19 -13.06 6.34 1.09
CA SER A 19 -11.81 5.64 0.79
C SER A 19 -11.07 6.24 -0.41
N LEU A 20 -11.79 6.62 -1.48
CA LEU A 20 -11.20 7.28 -2.63
C LEU A 20 -10.65 8.67 -2.27
N PHE A 21 -11.33 9.40 -1.38
CA PHE A 21 -10.84 10.69 -0.88
C PHE A 21 -9.54 10.52 -0.09
N THR A 22 -9.49 9.58 0.87
CA THR A 22 -8.26 9.29 1.63
C THR A 22 -7.11 8.84 0.72
N ALA A 23 -7.39 7.96 -0.25
CA ALA A 23 -6.41 7.52 -1.22
C ALA A 23 -5.87 8.67 -2.08
N ALA A 24 -6.74 9.62 -2.48
CA ALA A 24 -6.31 10.81 -3.21
C ALA A 24 -5.41 11.72 -2.37
N GLN A 25 -5.69 11.89 -1.08
CA GLN A 25 -4.81 12.64 -0.18
C GLN A 25 -3.43 11.99 -0.05
N HIS A 26 -3.38 10.69 0.20
CA HIS A 26 -2.12 9.95 0.25
C HIS A 26 -1.34 9.99 -1.07
N PHE A 27 -2.04 9.94 -2.21
CA PHE A 27 -1.42 10.11 -3.51
C PHE A 27 -0.78 11.49 -3.67
N VAL A 28 -1.47 12.57 -3.29
CA VAL A 28 -0.94 13.93 -3.37
C VAL A 28 0.26 14.10 -2.45
N GLU A 29 0.21 13.59 -1.22
CA GLU A 29 1.33 13.60 -0.28
C GLU A 29 2.53 12.81 -0.82
N GLY A 30 2.30 11.61 -1.33
CA GLY A 30 3.33 10.77 -1.95
C GLY A 30 3.96 11.42 -3.19
N PHE A 31 3.15 12.09 -4.02
CA PHE A 31 3.63 12.81 -5.19
C PHE A 31 4.46 14.04 -4.80
N ASN A 32 3.98 14.84 -3.83
CA ASN A 32 4.69 16.03 -3.36
C ASN A 32 6.02 15.67 -2.69
N SER A 33 6.04 14.62 -1.86
CA SER A 33 7.28 14.12 -1.24
C SER A 33 8.25 13.61 -2.29
N GLY A 34 7.80 12.77 -3.23
CA GLY A 34 8.65 12.29 -4.33
C GLY A 34 9.19 13.41 -5.22
N TYR A 35 8.40 14.46 -5.50
CA TYR A 35 8.84 15.62 -6.27
C TYR A 35 9.87 16.46 -5.50
N ALA A 36 9.67 16.66 -4.20
CA ALA A 36 10.62 17.36 -3.34
C ALA A 36 11.96 16.60 -3.26
N ASP A 37 11.92 15.28 -3.06
CA ASP A 37 13.12 14.44 -2.99
C ASP A 37 13.89 14.45 -4.32
N ALA A 38 13.20 14.34 -5.46
CA ALA A 38 13.83 14.46 -6.77
C ALA A 38 14.50 15.83 -6.95
N THR A 39 13.85 16.91 -6.52
CA THR A 39 14.40 18.27 -6.61
C THR A 39 15.67 18.43 -5.77
N LEU A 40 15.68 17.86 -4.56
CA LEU A 40 16.86 17.83 -3.70
C LEU A 40 17.99 17.02 -4.35
N GLU A 41 17.71 15.84 -4.92
CA GLU A 41 18.72 15.05 -5.65
C GLU A 41 19.33 15.81 -6.84
N PHE A 42 18.53 16.58 -7.59
CA PHE A 42 19.04 17.40 -8.70
C PHE A 42 19.97 18.52 -8.21
N GLN A 43 19.64 19.16 -7.09
CA GLN A 43 20.45 20.22 -6.50
C GLN A 43 21.76 19.68 -5.90
N ASP A 44 21.68 18.52 -5.25
CA ASP A 44 22.81 17.79 -4.66
C ASP A 44 23.79 17.32 -5.76
N ARG A 45 23.28 16.81 -6.89
CA ARG A 45 24.10 16.52 -8.09
C ARG A 45 24.79 17.76 -8.65
N ALA A 46 24.13 18.93 -8.64
CA ALA A 46 24.72 20.18 -9.10
C ALA A 46 25.84 20.70 -8.16
N THR A 47 25.80 20.34 -6.87
CA THR A 47 26.82 20.69 -5.86
C THR A 47 27.88 19.61 -5.64
N GLY A 48 27.83 18.51 -6.41
CA GLY A 48 28.81 17.42 -6.36
C GLY A 48 28.70 16.50 -5.14
N LYS A 49 27.64 16.61 -4.34
CA LYS A 49 27.34 15.69 -3.23
C LYS A 49 26.18 14.79 -3.65
N THR A 50 26.40 13.50 -3.84
CA THR A 50 25.28 12.57 -4.04
C THR A 50 24.80 12.06 -2.70
N CYS A 51 23.73 12.64 -2.15
CA CYS A 51 23.06 12.09 -0.98
C CYS A 51 21.95 11.14 -1.44
N LYS A 52 21.82 9.98 -0.79
CA LYS A 52 20.68 9.08 -0.99
C LYS A 52 19.80 9.10 0.27
N PRO A 53 18.49 9.34 0.14
CA PRO A 53 17.58 9.22 1.27
C PRO A 53 17.36 7.74 1.60
N TYR A 54 17.57 7.38 2.86
CA TYR A 54 17.15 6.09 3.40
C TYR A 54 16.08 6.32 4.45
N ILE A 55 14.92 5.69 4.30
CA ILE A 55 13.89 5.67 5.34
C ILE A 55 14.22 4.51 6.28
N LEU A 56 14.58 4.88 7.50
CA LEU A 56 15.09 3.95 8.50
C LEU A 56 14.14 3.93 9.70
N ASP A 57 13.81 2.72 10.12
CA ASP A 57 13.27 2.50 11.45
C ASP A 57 14.43 2.33 12.42
N LEU A 58 14.43 3.18 13.43
CA LEU A 58 15.45 3.23 14.47
C LEU A 58 14.87 2.59 15.73
N ARG A 59 15.35 1.40 16.07
CA ARG A 59 15.03 0.75 17.35
C ARG A 59 16.16 0.99 18.33
N SER A 60 15.92 1.88 19.30
CA SER A 60 16.90 2.16 20.36
C SER A 60 17.12 0.93 21.23
N HIS A 61 18.38 0.62 21.54
CA HIS A 61 18.72 -0.42 22.53
C HIS A 61 18.21 -0.08 23.93
N ASN A 62 17.92 1.20 24.22
CA ASN A 62 17.35 1.64 25.49
C ASN A 62 15.93 2.21 25.29
N PRO A 63 14.86 1.43 25.58
CA PRO A 63 13.48 1.84 25.40
C PRO A 63 12.98 2.83 26.46
N ALA A 64 13.84 3.38 27.33
CA ALA A 64 13.50 4.52 28.18
C ALA A 64 14.10 5.84 27.67
N ARG A 65 15.01 5.78 26.69
CA ARG A 65 15.70 6.95 26.18
C ARG A 65 14.73 7.84 25.39
N ARG A 66 14.76 9.14 25.71
CA ARG A 66 14.05 10.21 25.01
C ARG A 66 15.13 11.14 24.47
N GLU A 67 15.16 11.35 23.16
CA GLU A 67 16.33 11.90 22.49
C GLU A 67 16.08 13.26 21.84
N LEU A 68 14.82 13.57 21.49
CA LEU A 68 14.47 14.87 20.93
C LEU A 68 13.71 15.71 21.93
N ALA A 69 14.25 16.85 22.31
CA ALA A 69 13.49 17.89 23.00
C ALA A 69 12.80 18.76 21.95
N MET A 70 11.47 18.71 21.88
CA MET A 70 10.68 19.58 20.99
C MET A 70 9.75 20.47 21.81
N THR A 71 9.68 21.74 21.44
CA THR A 71 8.73 22.67 22.05
C THR A 71 7.34 22.39 21.50
N ASN A 72 6.43 22.05 22.39
CA ASN A 72 5.02 21.90 22.10
C ASN A 72 4.41 23.29 21.90
N THR A 73 4.07 23.61 20.66
CA THR A 73 3.52 24.92 20.28
C THR A 73 2.14 25.20 20.86
N MET A 74 1.43 24.18 21.35
CA MET A 74 0.13 24.36 22.02
C MET A 74 0.26 24.65 23.51
N THR A 75 1.27 24.10 24.20
CA THR A 75 1.44 24.24 25.66
C THR A 75 2.62 25.13 26.06
N GLY A 76 3.51 25.46 25.13
CA GLY A 76 4.75 26.19 25.38
C GLY A 76 5.84 25.38 26.09
N ASN A 77 5.56 24.13 26.46
CA ASN A 77 6.49 23.27 27.20
C ASN A 77 7.41 22.50 26.25
N THR A 78 8.61 22.17 26.72
CA THR A 78 9.54 21.31 25.98
C THR A 78 9.29 19.84 26.32
N ASP A 79 8.73 19.11 25.36
CA ASP A 79 8.45 17.69 25.47
C ASP A 79 9.64 16.87 24.98
N SER A 80 9.97 15.80 25.70
CA SER A 80 11.01 14.85 25.29
C SER A 80 10.38 13.69 24.50
N LEU A 81 10.71 13.60 23.21
CA LEU A 81 10.20 12.66 22.24
C LEU A 81 11.21 11.56 21.94
N ARG A 82 10.69 10.38 21.57
CA ARG A 82 11.48 9.29 21.00
C ARG A 82 11.35 9.31 19.49
N VAL A 83 12.49 9.14 18.84
CA VAL A 83 12.56 8.99 17.40
C VAL A 83 12.44 7.50 17.06
N SER A 84 11.44 7.15 16.25
CA SER A 84 11.24 5.77 15.78
C SER A 84 11.47 5.63 14.28
N LYS A 85 11.20 6.69 13.51
CA LYS A 85 11.29 6.71 12.05
C LYS A 85 12.01 7.98 11.62
N VAL A 86 13.04 7.83 10.77
CA VAL A 86 13.86 8.94 10.26
C VAL A 86 14.16 8.72 8.79
N THR A 87 14.10 9.80 8.01
CA THR A 87 14.71 9.83 6.68
C THR A 87 16.13 10.36 6.84
N ALA A 88 17.12 9.49 6.64
CA ALA A 88 18.53 9.83 6.71
C ALA A 88 19.08 10.13 5.32
N TRP A 89 19.66 11.31 5.15
CA TRP A 89 20.37 11.68 3.92
C TRP A 89 21.84 11.29 4.09
N VAL A 90 22.22 10.15 3.52
CA VAL A 90 23.60 9.66 3.64
C VAL A 90 24.38 9.97 2.37
N VAL A 91 25.56 10.57 2.56
CA VAL A 91 26.50 10.84 1.47
C VAL A 91 26.93 9.49 0.90
N ALA A 92 26.60 9.25 -0.36
CA ALA A 92 26.98 8.07 -1.10
C ALA A 92 28.46 8.15 -1.47
N GLU A 93 29.37 7.98 -0.50
CA GLU A 93 30.78 7.76 -0.81
C GLU A 93 30.93 6.41 -1.51
N GLY A 94 31.12 6.42 -2.83
CA GLY A 94 31.50 5.24 -3.61
C GLY A 94 30.40 4.24 -3.96
N THR A 95 29.14 4.40 -3.54
CA THR A 95 28.05 3.60 -4.14
C THR A 95 27.78 4.16 -5.53
N GLY A 96 28.22 3.43 -6.56
CA GLY A 96 27.89 3.74 -7.95
C GLY A 96 26.40 4.07 -8.10
N SER A 97 26.09 4.96 -9.04
CA SER A 97 24.73 5.27 -9.45
C SER A 97 23.89 3.99 -9.45
N THR A 98 22.71 4.02 -8.82
CA THR A 98 21.76 2.90 -8.92
C THR A 98 21.67 2.52 -10.40
N PRO A 99 21.88 1.25 -10.77
CA PRO A 99 21.91 0.88 -12.16
C PRO A 99 20.61 1.35 -12.81
N VAL A 100 20.70 2.03 -13.96
CA VAL A 100 19.51 2.56 -14.66
C VAL A 100 18.44 1.48 -14.85
N LEU A 101 18.88 0.23 -15.04
CA LEU A 101 18.01 -0.95 -15.13
C LEU A 101 17.17 -1.19 -13.86
N VAL A 102 17.74 -0.98 -12.66
CA VAL A 102 17.02 -1.12 -11.38
C VAL A 102 16.00 0.01 -11.23
N THR A 103 16.37 1.25 -11.58
CA THR A 103 15.44 2.39 -11.56
C THR A 103 14.27 2.18 -12.53
N ILE A 104 14.54 1.72 -13.76
CA ILE A 104 13.50 1.36 -14.73
C ILE A 104 12.65 0.21 -14.20
N GLY A 105 13.26 -0.81 -13.59
CA GLY A 105 12.57 -1.93 -12.95
C GLY A 105 11.59 -1.46 -11.89
N ASN A 106 12.03 -0.62 -10.94
CA ASN A 106 11.19 -0.06 -9.89
C ASN A 106 10.02 0.74 -10.48
N MET A 107 10.27 1.58 -11.49
CA MET A 107 9.21 2.35 -12.16
C MET A 107 8.18 1.45 -12.85
N LEU A 108 8.60 0.37 -13.51
CA LEU A 108 7.70 -0.60 -14.14
C LEU A 108 6.85 -1.33 -13.10
N VAL A 109 7.41 -1.65 -11.94
CA VAL A 109 6.71 -2.33 -10.85
C VAL A 109 5.67 -1.42 -10.22
N LEU A 110 6.02 -0.15 -9.95
CA LEU A 110 5.07 0.86 -9.50
C LEU A 110 3.93 1.08 -10.51
N LEU A 111 4.25 1.12 -11.81
CA LEU A 111 3.26 1.23 -12.87
C LEU A 111 2.33 0.00 -12.89
N ALA A 112 2.87 -1.21 -12.74
CA ALA A 112 2.08 -2.43 -12.68
C ALA A 112 1.17 -2.47 -11.44
N MET A 113 1.67 -2.06 -10.28
CA MET A 113 0.90 -1.98 -9.03
C MET A 113 -0.26 -0.97 -9.14
N SER A 114 0.01 0.23 -9.67
CA SER A 114 -1.04 1.23 -9.91
C SER A 114 -2.10 0.73 -10.90
N GLY A 115 -1.69 0.03 -11.97
CA GLY A 115 -2.60 -0.66 -12.90
C GLY A 115 -3.47 -1.70 -12.21
N CYS A 116 -2.90 -2.53 -11.32
CA CYS A 116 -3.65 -3.51 -10.54
C CYS A 116 -4.66 -2.85 -9.59
N CYS A 117 -4.28 -1.74 -8.94
CA CYS A 117 -5.16 -0.99 -8.05
C CYS A 117 -6.36 -0.40 -8.81
N LEU A 118 -6.12 0.22 -9.98
CA LEU A 118 -7.20 0.72 -10.84
C LEU A 118 -8.11 -0.41 -11.32
N ALA A 119 -7.53 -1.54 -11.76
CA ALA A 119 -8.29 -2.70 -12.21
C ALA A 119 -9.17 -3.29 -11.08
N PHE A 120 -8.64 -3.36 -9.85
CA PHE A 120 -9.39 -3.75 -8.66
C PHE A 120 -10.64 -2.87 -8.47
N TRP A 121 -10.48 -1.55 -8.47
CA TRP A 121 -11.59 -0.61 -8.30
C TRP A 121 -12.62 -0.71 -9.42
N VAL A 122 -12.19 -0.85 -10.68
CA VAL A 122 -13.10 -1.03 -11.81
C VAL A 122 -13.92 -2.31 -11.66
N VAL A 123 -13.29 -3.42 -11.28
CA VAL A 123 -13.99 -4.70 -11.06
C VAL A 123 -14.95 -4.62 -9.87
N PHE A 124 -14.54 -3.96 -8.78
CA PHE A 124 -15.36 -3.74 -7.61
C PHE A 124 -16.62 -2.93 -7.93
N ILE A 125 -16.49 -1.79 -8.62
CA ILE A 125 -17.64 -0.97 -9.03
C ILE A 125 -18.58 -1.78 -9.93
N ARG A 126 -18.04 -2.55 -10.87
CA ARG A 126 -18.87 -3.44 -11.72
C ARG A 126 -19.61 -4.49 -10.91
N LEU A 127 -18.98 -5.08 -9.89
CA LEU A 127 -19.62 -6.03 -8.97
C LEU A 127 -20.79 -5.36 -8.25
N VAL A 128 -20.57 -4.19 -7.63
CA VAL A 128 -21.61 -3.43 -6.93
C VAL A 128 -22.78 -3.08 -7.85
N LEU A 129 -22.50 -2.64 -9.08
CA LEU A 129 -23.54 -2.30 -10.07
C LEU A 129 -24.35 -3.51 -10.55
N ALA A 130 -23.75 -4.69 -10.64
CA ALA A 130 -24.47 -5.92 -10.99
C ALA A 130 -25.39 -6.36 -9.84
N VAL A 131 -24.85 -6.34 -8.62
CA VAL A 131 -25.62 -6.61 -7.40
C VAL A 131 -26.80 -5.65 -7.28
N ASN A 132 -26.60 -4.36 -7.58
CA ASN A 132 -27.66 -3.36 -7.54
C ASN A 132 -28.73 -3.56 -8.62
N ARG A 133 -28.36 -4.11 -9.78
CA ARG A 133 -29.31 -4.46 -10.85
C ARG A 133 -30.13 -5.71 -10.55
N GLY A 134 -29.85 -6.40 -9.44
CA GLY A 134 -30.48 -7.68 -9.12
C GLY A 134 -30.06 -8.79 -10.08
N GLU A 135 -28.91 -8.65 -10.74
CA GLU A 135 -28.29 -9.79 -11.41
C GLU A 135 -27.97 -10.84 -10.35
N ASP A 136 -28.41 -12.08 -10.56
CA ASP A 136 -28.11 -13.17 -9.64
C ASP A 136 -26.60 -13.29 -9.46
N PHE A 137 -26.18 -13.56 -8.23
CA PHE A 137 -24.81 -13.96 -7.94
C PHE A 137 -24.55 -15.29 -8.63
N GLY A 138 -24.16 -15.23 -9.90
CA GLY A 138 -23.77 -16.35 -10.75
C GLY A 138 -22.26 -16.40 -10.96
N GLU A 139 -21.83 -17.08 -12.01
CA GLU A 139 -20.41 -17.28 -12.35
C GLU A 139 -19.66 -15.95 -12.56
N SER A 140 -20.36 -14.92 -13.05
CA SER A 140 -19.78 -13.59 -13.30
C SER A 140 -19.36 -12.87 -12.03
N ALA A 141 -20.12 -12.99 -10.93
CA ALA A 141 -19.79 -12.39 -9.64
C ALA A 141 -18.60 -13.13 -8.99
N THR A 142 -18.61 -14.46 -9.06
CA THR A 142 -17.51 -15.32 -8.60
C THR A 142 -16.20 -14.99 -9.31
N ARG A 143 -16.24 -14.82 -10.64
CA ARG A 143 -15.07 -14.43 -11.45
C ARG A 143 -14.54 -13.05 -11.06
N ARG A 144 -15.42 -12.08 -10.80
CA ARG A 144 -15.03 -10.71 -10.37
C ARG A 144 -14.35 -10.73 -9.00
N LEU A 145 -14.89 -11.47 -8.03
CA LEU A 145 -14.26 -11.65 -6.70
C LEU A 145 -12.89 -12.31 -6.81
N ARG A 146 -12.75 -13.33 -7.67
CA ARG A 146 -11.47 -14.00 -7.92
C ARG A 146 -10.43 -13.05 -8.52
N LEU A 147 -10.82 -12.24 -9.51
CA LEU A 147 -9.95 -11.23 -10.11
C LEU A 147 -9.50 -10.19 -9.09
N MET A 148 -10.40 -9.69 -8.26
CA MET A 148 -10.07 -8.76 -7.19
C MET A 148 -9.03 -9.34 -6.21
N GLY A 149 -9.20 -10.60 -5.80
CA GLY A 149 -8.22 -11.28 -4.93
C GLY A 149 -6.83 -11.35 -5.56
N TRP A 150 -6.75 -11.68 -6.85
CA TRP A 150 -5.48 -11.71 -7.58
C TRP A 150 -4.83 -10.34 -7.74
N TYR A 151 -5.61 -9.27 -7.97
CA TYR A 151 -5.04 -7.91 -8.04
C TYR A 151 -4.41 -7.49 -6.72
N ILE A 152 -5.05 -7.78 -5.59
CA ILE A 152 -4.49 -7.47 -4.27
C ILE A 152 -3.23 -8.28 -3.99
N ILE A 153 -3.22 -9.59 -4.31
CA ILE A 153 -2.01 -10.42 -4.15
C ILE A 153 -0.88 -9.92 -5.05
N ALA A 154 -1.18 -9.48 -6.28
CA ALA A 154 -0.18 -8.90 -7.17
C ALA A 154 0.42 -7.60 -6.62
N ILE A 155 -0.40 -6.74 -5.99
CA ILE A 155 0.09 -5.54 -5.29
C ILE A 155 1.02 -5.92 -4.15
N TYR A 156 0.62 -6.87 -3.30
CA TYR A 156 1.46 -7.37 -2.20
C TYR A 156 2.80 -7.95 -2.68
N LEU A 157 2.80 -8.74 -3.77
CA LEU A 157 4.04 -9.25 -4.37
C LEU A 157 4.91 -8.12 -4.97
N GLY A 158 4.27 -7.06 -5.47
CA GLY A 158 4.96 -5.86 -5.94
C GLY A 158 5.75 -5.15 -4.83
N GLU A 159 5.19 -5.04 -3.62
CA GLU A 159 5.89 -4.48 -2.45
C GLU A 159 7.17 -5.24 -2.12
N TRP A 160 7.09 -6.58 -2.09
CA TRP A 160 8.26 -7.44 -1.89
C TRP A 160 9.33 -7.26 -2.97
N LEU A 161 8.90 -7.07 -4.21
CA LEU A 161 9.80 -6.94 -5.34
C LEU A 161 10.49 -5.57 -5.35
N LEU A 162 9.80 -4.51 -4.96
CA LEU A 162 10.40 -3.19 -4.70
C LEU A 162 11.43 -3.26 -3.57
N LEU A 163 11.10 -3.93 -2.47
CA LEU A 163 12.03 -4.14 -1.36
C LEU A 163 13.29 -4.91 -1.80
N ALA A 164 13.12 -5.94 -2.62
CA ALA A 164 14.23 -6.75 -3.13
C ALA A 164 15.21 -5.96 -4.01
N PHE A 165 14.75 -4.87 -4.64
CA PHE A 165 15.60 -3.97 -5.42
C PHE A 165 16.31 -2.90 -4.57
N ASP A 166 15.83 -2.63 -3.35
CA ASP A 166 16.33 -1.57 -2.48
C ASP A 166 17.36 -2.07 -1.44
N THR A 167 17.93 -3.26 -1.65
CA THR A 167 18.73 -4.03 -0.67
C THR A 167 20.13 -3.49 -0.42
N THR A 168 20.29 -2.25 0.03
CA THR A 168 21.52 -1.78 0.67
C THR A 168 21.27 -0.83 1.84
N PRO A 169 21.12 -1.32 3.08
CA PRO A 169 21.37 -0.49 4.25
C PRO A 169 22.88 -0.21 4.33
N ALA A 170 23.32 0.94 3.79
CA ALA A 170 24.70 1.39 3.89
C ALA A 170 25.00 2.12 5.22
N VAL A 171 24.11 2.04 6.21
CA VAL A 171 24.09 2.96 7.35
C VAL A 171 23.84 2.21 8.66
N ALA A 172 24.76 2.35 9.60
CA ALA A 172 24.63 1.87 10.98
C ALA A 172 24.78 3.05 11.93
N TYR A 173 23.88 3.16 12.91
CA TYR A 173 23.92 4.18 13.94
C TYR A 173 24.22 3.56 15.30
N ALA A 174 25.17 4.15 16.04
CA ALA A 174 25.54 3.64 17.36
C ALA A 174 24.36 3.69 18.35
N GLY A 175 24.08 2.56 19.01
CA GLY A 175 22.98 2.42 20.00
C GLY A 175 21.58 2.19 19.39
N TYR A 176 21.53 1.93 18.09
CA TYR A 176 20.30 1.68 17.34
C TYR A 176 20.42 0.43 16.47
N ASP A 177 19.40 -0.42 16.52
CA ASP A 177 19.16 -1.38 15.46
C ASP A 177 18.45 -0.64 14.31
N VAL A 178 19.08 -0.66 13.14
CA VAL A 178 18.59 -0.03 11.93
C VAL A 178 17.90 -1.09 11.10
N SER A 179 16.58 -0.98 10.94
CA SER A 179 15.82 -1.76 9.98
C SER A 179 15.39 -0.85 8.84
N LEU A 180 15.55 -1.32 7.59
CA LEU A 180 14.90 -0.64 6.46
C LEU A 180 13.39 -0.69 6.72
N HIS A 181 12.77 0.49 6.73
CA HIS A 181 11.33 0.58 6.88
C HIS A 181 10.69 0.11 5.57
N SER A 182 10.33 -1.17 5.53
CA SER A 182 9.41 -1.71 4.54
C SER A 182 8.24 -2.29 5.32
N GLU A 183 7.26 -1.44 5.61
CA GLU A 183 5.95 -1.90 6.06
C GLU A 183 5.27 -2.59 4.88
N ILE A 184 5.68 -3.83 4.62
CA ILE A 184 4.94 -4.70 3.73
C ILE A 184 3.62 -4.99 4.44
N ASP A 185 2.51 -4.54 3.85
CA ASP A 185 1.21 -4.67 4.49
C ASP A 185 0.70 -6.10 4.34
N SER A 186 0.98 -6.92 5.36
CA SER A 186 0.47 -8.29 5.44
C SER A 186 -1.06 -8.38 5.37
N MET A 187 -1.79 -7.29 5.66
CA MET A 187 -3.24 -7.24 5.53
C MET A 187 -3.69 -7.33 4.08
N LEU A 188 -2.90 -6.84 3.11
CA LEU A 188 -3.17 -7.04 1.68
C LEU A 188 -3.24 -8.53 1.35
N LEU A 189 -2.28 -9.32 1.83
CA LEU A 189 -2.28 -10.77 1.62
C LEU A 189 -3.54 -11.43 2.22
N VAL A 190 -3.90 -11.06 3.45
CA VAL A 190 -5.10 -11.58 4.12
C VAL A 190 -6.37 -11.23 3.35
N ILE A 191 -6.52 -10.00 2.88
CA ILE A 191 -7.69 -9.55 2.10
C ILE A 191 -7.72 -10.27 0.74
N GLY A 192 -6.58 -10.39 0.06
CA GLY A 192 -6.48 -11.07 -1.23
C GLY A 192 -6.88 -12.53 -1.14
N LEU A 193 -6.34 -13.26 -0.16
CA LEU A 193 -6.72 -14.65 0.13
C LEU A 193 -8.17 -14.78 0.58
N GLY A 194 -8.66 -13.84 1.39
CA GLY A 194 -10.06 -13.78 1.82
C GLY A 194 -11.03 -13.67 0.64
N LEU A 195 -10.75 -12.79 -0.32
CA LEU A 195 -11.55 -12.64 -1.54
C LEU A 195 -11.52 -13.92 -2.40
N LEU A 196 -10.36 -14.58 -2.50
CA LEU A 196 -10.25 -15.87 -3.19
C LEU A 196 -11.08 -16.95 -2.49
N MET A 197 -11.00 -17.07 -1.16
CA MET A 197 -11.82 -18.00 -0.38
C MET A 197 -13.31 -17.75 -0.55
N VAL A 198 -13.75 -16.50 -0.42
CA VAL A 198 -15.15 -16.12 -0.64
C VAL A 198 -15.59 -16.51 -2.05
N SER A 199 -14.77 -16.26 -3.08
CA SER A 199 -15.09 -16.68 -4.45
C SER A 199 -15.30 -18.20 -4.58
N GLN A 200 -14.52 -19.01 -3.87
CA GLN A 200 -14.68 -20.47 -3.88
C GLN A 200 -15.95 -20.91 -3.16
N LEU A 201 -16.26 -20.30 -2.01
CA LEU A 201 -17.49 -20.57 -1.28
C LEU A 201 -18.74 -20.26 -2.12
N PHE A 202 -18.73 -19.15 -2.87
CA PHE A 202 -19.80 -18.83 -3.81
C PHE A 202 -19.91 -19.85 -4.95
N ALA A 203 -18.80 -20.31 -5.52
CA ALA A 203 -18.80 -21.34 -6.56
C ALA A 203 -19.40 -22.67 -6.06
N VAL A 204 -19.01 -23.10 -4.86
CA VAL A 204 -19.53 -24.34 -4.25
C VAL A 204 -21.01 -24.19 -3.91
N GLY A 205 -21.41 -23.06 -3.33
CA GLY A 205 -22.82 -22.78 -3.01
C GLY A 205 -23.72 -22.74 -4.25
N GLN A 206 -23.22 -22.22 -5.38
CA GLN A 206 -23.92 -22.25 -6.67
C GLN A 206 -24.12 -23.69 -7.16
N LYS A 207 -23.06 -24.50 -7.17
CA LYS A 207 -23.15 -25.91 -7.58
C LYS A 207 -24.14 -26.71 -6.74
N MET A 208 -24.12 -26.52 -5.42
CA MET A 208 -25.06 -27.19 -4.53
C MET A 208 -26.51 -26.78 -4.79
N LYS A 209 -26.75 -25.52 -5.15
CA LYS A 209 -28.08 -25.04 -5.54
C LYS A 209 -28.53 -25.67 -6.87
N GLU A 210 -27.65 -25.70 -7.88
CA GLU A 210 -27.93 -26.31 -9.18
C GLU A 210 -28.23 -27.82 -9.05
N GLU A 211 -27.45 -28.55 -8.25
CA GLU A 211 -27.69 -29.96 -7.95
C GLU A 211 -29.04 -30.18 -7.26
N ASN A 212 -29.40 -29.32 -6.31
CA ASN A 212 -30.68 -29.40 -5.60
C ASN A 212 -31.88 -29.09 -6.51
N ASP A 213 -31.75 -28.14 -7.44
CA ASP A 213 -32.79 -27.81 -8.43
C ASP A 213 -32.95 -28.90 -9.52
N LEU A 214 -31.90 -29.70 -9.79
CA LEU A 214 -31.94 -30.83 -10.75
C LEU A 214 -32.57 -32.11 -10.18
N THR A 215 -32.72 -32.20 -8.85
CA THR A 215 -33.24 -33.39 -8.17
C THR A 215 -34.74 -33.32 -7.87
N ILE A 216 -35.37 -32.15 -8.07
CA ILE A 216 -36.80 -31.87 -7.89
C ILE A 216 -37.51 -31.92 -9.25
#